data_AF-A0A6V7LDB8-F1
#
_entry.id   AF-A0A6V7LDB8-F1
#
_cell.length_a   1.000
_cell.length_b   1.000
_cell.length_c   1.000
_cell.angle_alpha   90.00
_cell.angle_beta   90.00
_cell.angle_gamma   90.00
#
_symmetry.space_group_name_H-M   'P 1'
#
loop_
_entity.id
_entity.type
_entity.pdbx_description
1 polymer ?
#
loop_
_entity_poly.entity_id
_entity_poly.type
_entity_poly.pdbx_seq_one_letter_code
_entity_poly.pdbx_strand_id
1 'polypeptide(L)'
;LPFTHKSDPLRGPIFIPLDIDCLMQNRTLLFEEFKEDTYAQRLFLFQEAILQRFGFIPCQVESNENERQYVHLTGNSFILVPSTIFSRPRQRTGTHVVRRNTSQNRYPVHPDQPSPHEAYITRHVSGTSSDFSMDRAVGFLWSWNHTISRKWKSLSTSVGDENFHKRIIQDFKNFCANRDNRLKHFWESCWELKEKTCIKDDSRDVK
;
A
#
# COMPACT_ATOMS: atom_id res chain seq x y z
N LEU A 1 10.75 -7.84 0.31
CA LEU A 1 9.98 -6.96 -0.59
C LEU A 1 9.11 -7.83 -1.49
N PRO A 2 7.84 -7.44 -1.73
CA PRO A 2 7.03 -8.05 -2.78
C PRO A 2 7.78 -7.97 -4.12
N PHE A 3 7.68 -9.01 -4.94
CA PHE A 3 8.34 -9.12 -6.25
C PHE A 3 9.88 -9.26 -6.27
N THR A 4 10.49 -9.84 -5.22
CA THR A 4 11.95 -10.11 -5.21
C THR A 4 12.25 -11.59 -5.02
N HIS A 5 13.34 -12.13 -5.59
CA HIS A 5 13.74 -13.54 -5.38
C HIS A 5 14.00 -13.94 -3.91
N LYS A 6 14.08 -12.97 -2.98
CA LYS A 6 14.25 -13.19 -1.53
C LYS A 6 12.93 -13.16 -0.75
N SER A 7 11.81 -13.08 -1.44
CA SER A 7 10.51 -13.01 -0.79
C SER A 7 10.03 -14.38 -0.34
N ASP A 8 9.43 -14.43 0.85
CA ASP A 8 8.92 -15.65 1.44
C ASP A 8 7.59 -16.02 0.75
N PRO A 9 7.51 -17.18 0.06
CA PRO A 9 6.31 -17.59 -0.68
C PRO A 9 5.11 -17.89 0.22
N LEU A 10 5.32 -18.10 1.53
CA LEU A 10 4.24 -18.28 2.51
C LEU A 10 3.78 -16.95 3.12
N ARG A 11 4.41 -15.83 2.77
CA ARG A 11 4.13 -14.48 3.31
C ARG A 11 3.81 -13.49 2.20
N GLY A 12 2.87 -13.87 1.34
CA GLY A 12 2.37 -12.99 0.31
C GLY A 12 1.53 -11.83 0.90
N PRO A 13 1.65 -10.60 0.36
CA PRO A 13 0.81 -9.51 0.80
C PRO A 13 -0.66 -9.79 0.46
N ILE A 14 -1.55 -9.27 1.29
CA ILE A 14 -3.00 -9.29 1.10
C ILE A 14 -3.38 -8.01 0.36
N PHE A 15 -3.99 -8.13 -0.81
CA PHE A 15 -4.57 -6.98 -1.49
C PHE A 15 -5.85 -6.55 -0.79
N ILE A 16 -5.95 -5.25 -0.49
CA ILE A 16 -7.14 -4.62 0.09
C ILE A 16 -7.62 -3.57 -0.91
N PRO A 17 -8.72 -3.84 -1.64
CA PRO A 17 -9.27 -2.89 -2.60
C PRO A 17 -9.80 -1.65 -1.89
N LEU A 18 -9.63 -0.49 -2.51
CA LEU A 18 -10.24 0.77 -2.09
C LEU A 18 -11.40 1.07 -3.03
N ASP A 19 -12.62 1.11 -2.49
CA ASP A 19 -13.82 1.48 -3.22
C ASP A 19 -13.81 2.99 -3.51
N ILE A 20 -13.36 3.36 -4.70
CA ILE A 20 -13.37 4.74 -5.18
C ILE A 20 -14.71 5.12 -5.82
N ASP A 21 -15.49 4.13 -6.25
CA ASP A 21 -16.76 4.36 -6.96
C ASP A 21 -17.77 5.03 -6.02
N CYS A 22 -17.78 4.64 -4.74
CA CYS A 22 -18.63 5.26 -3.73
C CYS A 22 -18.36 6.76 -3.51
N LEU A 23 -17.20 7.26 -3.95
CA LEU A 23 -16.77 8.65 -3.79
C LEU A 23 -17.14 9.53 -4.98
N MET A 24 -17.51 8.92 -6.12
CA MET A 24 -17.71 9.66 -7.36
C MET A 24 -18.99 10.50 -7.37
N GLN A 25 -19.97 10.30 -6.48
CA GLN A 25 -21.15 11.20 -6.32
C GLN A 25 -21.75 11.74 -7.65
N ASN A 26 -21.95 10.88 -8.65
CA ASN A 26 -22.44 11.18 -10.02
C ASN A 26 -21.43 11.83 -10.99
N ARG A 27 -20.18 12.01 -10.59
CA ARG A 27 -19.06 12.46 -11.41
C ARG A 27 -18.55 11.34 -12.30
N THR A 28 -17.90 11.72 -13.40
CA THR A 28 -17.27 10.74 -14.31
C THR A 28 -15.87 10.36 -13.85
N LEU A 29 -15.18 11.25 -13.14
CA LEU A 29 -13.83 11.06 -12.60
C LEU A 29 -13.75 11.61 -11.17
N LEU A 30 -13.05 10.89 -10.29
CA LEU A 30 -12.94 11.22 -8.86
C LEU A 30 -12.40 12.65 -8.60
N PHE A 31 -11.50 13.12 -9.46
CA PHE A 31 -10.79 14.39 -9.32
C PHE A 31 -11.10 15.38 -10.46
N GLU A 32 -12.27 15.28 -11.11
CA GLU A 32 -12.63 16.06 -12.32
C GLU A 32 -12.39 17.58 -12.22
N GLU A 33 -12.42 18.16 -11.01
CA GLU A 33 -12.17 19.58 -10.76
C GLU A 33 -10.69 19.99 -10.87
N PHE A 34 -9.77 19.03 -10.99
CA PHE A 34 -8.34 19.27 -11.11
C PHE A 34 -7.83 18.91 -12.50
N LYS A 35 -6.59 19.30 -12.79
CA LYS A 35 -5.91 18.88 -14.01
C LYS A 35 -5.65 17.38 -13.98
N GLU A 36 -5.93 16.70 -15.10
CA GLU A 36 -5.85 15.24 -15.25
C GLU A 36 -4.45 14.67 -14.91
N ASP A 37 -3.40 15.39 -15.28
CA ASP A 37 -1.99 15.05 -14.97
C ASP A 37 -1.71 14.96 -13.46
N THR A 38 -2.58 15.51 -12.62
CA THR A 38 -2.45 15.49 -11.17
C THR A 38 -3.27 14.39 -10.47
N TYR A 39 -4.10 13.63 -11.19
CA TYR A 39 -5.03 12.66 -10.58
C TYR A 39 -4.33 11.55 -9.82
N ALA A 40 -3.28 10.97 -10.40
CA ALA A 40 -2.51 9.92 -9.75
C ALA A 40 -1.87 10.39 -8.43
N GLN A 41 -1.35 11.63 -8.40
CA GLN A 41 -0.78 12.22 -7.20
C GLN A 41 -1.85 12.49 -6.14
N ARG A 42 -3.04 12.96 -6.54
CA ARG A 42 -4.15 13.23 -5.61
C ARG A 42 -4.73 11.96 -5.02
N LEU A 43 -4.87 10.92 -5.84
CA LEU A 43 -5.26 9.60 -5.38
C LEU A 43 -4.28 9.08 -4.32
N PHE A 44 -2.98 9.24 -4.58
CA PHE A 44 -1.95 8.88 -3.61
C PHE A 44 -2.06 9.67 -2.31
N LEU A 45 -2.23 11.00 -2.37
CA LEU A 45 -2.42 11.83 -1.17
C LEU A 45 -3.65 11.39 -0.37
N PHE A 46 -4.73 11.01 -1.04
CA PHE A 46 -5.91 10.48 -0.37
C PHE A 46 -5.64 9.10 0.27
N GLN A 47 -4.97 8.20 -0.44
CA GLN A 47 -4.52 6.92 0.11
C GLN A 47 -3.63 7.12 1.34
N GLU A 48 -2.70 8.08 1.30
CA GLU A 48 -1.84 8.43 2.42
C GLU A 48 -2.63 8.99 3.62
N ALA A 49 -3.63 9.83 3.38
CA ALA A 49 -4.52 10.33 4.44
C ALA A 49 -5.30 9.19 5.12
N ILE A 50 -5.76 8.19 4.35
CA ILE A 50 -6.37 6.97 4.90
C ILE A 50 -5.37 6.23 5.79
N LEU A 51 -4.13 6.06 5.33
CA LEU A 51 -3.09 5.37 6.08
C LEU A 51 -2.77 6.06 7.40
N GLN A 52 -2.59 7.38 7.37
CA GLN A 52 -2.35 8.18 8.59
C GLN A 52 -3.49 8.03 9.60
N ARG A 53 -4.75 8.02 9.14
CA ARG A 53 -5.92 7.78 10.01
C ARG A 53 -5.85 6.44 10.73
N PHE A 54 -5.31 5.42 10.09
CA PHE A 54 -5.13 4.08 10.66
C PHE A 54 -3.79 3.91 11.38
N GLY A 55 -3.03 4.99 11.60
CA GLY A 55 -1.76 4.93 12.35
C GLY A 55 -0.57 4.43 11.53
N PHE A 56 -0.65 4.43 10.20
CA PHE A 56 0.49 4.11 9.37
C PHE A 56 1.38 5.34 9.17
N ILE A 57 2.69 5.12 9.28
CA ILE A 57 3.73 6.14 9.18
C ILE A 57 4.64 5.80 7.99
N PRO A 58 5.03 6.77 7.14
CA PRO A 58 5.95 6.52 6.04
C PRO A 58 7.26 5.91 6.53
N CYS A 59 7.71 4.86 5.85
CA CYS A 59 9.02 4.26 6.06
C CYS A 59 9.97 4.75 4.96
N GLN A 60 10.77 5.78 5.27
CA GLN A 60 11.78 6.29 4.34
C GLN A 60 12.97 5.33 4.34
N VAL A 61 13.07 4.47 3.32
CA VAL A 61 14.25 3.63 3.09
C VAL A 61 15.13 4.32 2.07
N GLU A 62 16.36 4.66 2.46
CA GLU A 62 17.35 5.45 1.69
C GLU A 62 17.69 4.91 0.28
N SER A 63 17.21 3.73 -0.11
CA SER A 63 17.53 3.11 -1.40
C SER A 63 16.42 3.16 -2.47
N ASN A 64 15.17 3.50 -2.14
CA ASN A 64 14.08 3.49 -3.14
C ASN A 64 13.08 4.64 -2.92
N GLU A 65 13.36 5.81 -3.47
CA GLU A 65 12.48 6.99 -3.44
C GLU A 65 11.06 6.73 -4.02
N ASN A 66 10.90 5.66 -4.82
CA ASN A 66 9.64 5.29 -5.45
C ASN A 66 8.80 4.28 -4.65
N GLU A 67 9.31 3.78 -3.52
CA GLU A 67 8.61 2.77 -2.73
C GLU A 67 7.73 3.44 -1.65
N ARG A 68 6.44 3.54 -1.92
CA ARG A 68 5.40 4.08 -1.01
C ARG A 68 5.08 3.08 0.10
N GLN A 69 6.04 2.87 1.01
CA GLN A 69 5.97 1.91 2.10
C GLN A 69 5.64 2.60 3.42
N TYR A 70 4.79 1.94 4.20
CA TYR A 70 4.32 2.44 5.48
C TYR A 70 4.38 1.34 6.52
N VAL A 71 4.69 1.73 7.75
CA VAL A 71 4.67 0.84 8.93
C VAL A 71 3.58 1.31 9.88
N HIS A 72 2.77 0.38 10.40
CA HIS A 72 1.82 0.72 11.44
C HIS A 72 2.57 1.06 12.73
N LEU A 73 2.08 2.00 13.53
CA LEU A 73 2.71 2.45 14.77
C LEU A 73 2.94 1.36 15.83
N THR A 74 2.29 0.20 15.73
CA THR A 74 2.63 -0.99 16.54
C THR A 74 3.86 -1.76 16.06
N GLY A 75 4.33 -1.50 14.85
CA GLY A 75 5.35 -2.29 14.14
C GLY A 75 4.85 -3.58 13.49
N ASN A 76 3.65 -4.09 13.80
CA ASN A 76 3.20 -5.43 13.39
C ASN A 76 2.70 -5.57 11.95
N SER A 77 2.60 -4.49 11.19
CA SER A 77 2.13 -4.55 9.81
C SER A 77 2.81 -3.48 8.95
N PHE A 78 2.95 -3.83 7.67
CA PHE A 78 3.42 -2.95 6.62
C PHE A 78 2.36 -2.82 5.54
N ILE A 79 2.29 -1.64 4.94
CA ILE A 79 1.52 -1.40 3.73
C ILE A 79 2.46 -0.90 2.64
N LEU A 80 2.28 -1.43 1.44
CA LEU A 80 2.80 -0.85 0.21
C LEU A 80 1.63 -0.29 -0.59
N VAL A 81 1.72 0.98 -0.98
CA VAL A 81 0.78 1.59 -1.95
C VAL A 81 1.37 1.38 -3.34
N PRO A 82 0.75 0.55 -4.21
CA PRO A 82 1.23 0.39 -5.58
C PRO A 82 1.21 1.74 -6.30
N SER A 83 2.27 2.05 -7.04
CA SER A 83 2.20 3.14 -8.01
C SER A 83 1.24 2.73 -9.12
N THR A 84 0.22 3.54 -9.39
CA THR A 84 -0.66 3.39 -10.56
C THR A 84 0.09 3.60 -11.87
N ILE A 85 1.29 4.17 -11.80
CA ILE A 85 2.23 4.30 -12.90
C ILE A 85 3.12 3.05 -12.87
N PHE A 86 2.82 2.09 -13.73
CA PHE A 86 3.69 0.94 -13.95
C PHE A 86 5.03 1.42 -14.51
N SER A 87 6.02 1.60 -13.64
CA SER A 87 7.36 1.23 -14.07
C SER A 87 7.35 -0.29 -14.17
N ARG A 88 7.55 -0.81 -15.39
CA ARG A 88 7.91 -2.22 -15.62
C ARG A 88 8.87 -2.65 -14.50
N PRO A 89 8.82 -3.92 -14.02
CA PRO A 89 9.77 -4.37 -13.02
C PRO A 89 11.17 -4.03 -13.51
N ARG A 90 11.78 -3.02 -12.90
CA ARG A 90 13.17 -2.68 -13.16
C ARG A 90 13.91 -3.92 -12.70
N GLN A 91 14.48 -4.66 -13.65
CA GLN A 91 15.51 -5.65 -13.34
C GLN A 91 16.54 -4.88 -12.52
N ARG A 92 16.49 -5.03 -11.20
CA ARG A 92 17.53 -4.49 -10.34
C ARG A 92 18.75 -5.27 -10.73
N THR A 93 19.62 -4.64 -11.50
CA THR A 93 20.98 -5.11 -11.77
C THR A 93 21.54 -5.56 -10.44
N GLY A 94 21.70 -6.88 -10.31
CA GLY A 94 22.12 -7.51 -9.08
C GLY A 94 23.39 -6.84 -8.61
N THR A 95 23.41 -6.41 -7.35
CA THR A 95 24.67 -6.14 -6.68
C THR A 95 25.54 -7.38 -6.83
N HIS A 96 26.61 -7.28 -7.60
CA HIS A 96 27.63 -8.32 -7.77
C HIS A 96 28.32 -8.55 -6.42
N VAL A 97 27.66 -9.27 -5.52
CA VAL A 97 28.33 -9.92 -4.40
C VAL A 97 28.85 -11.22 -4.96
N VAL A 98 30.15 -11.23 -5.28
CA VAL A 98 30.92 -12.41 -5.69
C VAL A 98 30.65 -13.54 -4.69
N ARG A 99 29.82 -14.49 -5.09
CA ARG A 99 29.47 -15.66 -4.27
C ARG A 99 30.55 -16.71 -4.51
N ARG A 100 31.41 -16.94 -3.50
CA ARG A 100 32.31 -18.10 -3.50
C ARG A 100 31.48 -19.38 -3.63
N ASN A 101 31.88 -20.22 -4.59
CA ASN A 101 31.31 -21.52 -4.84
C ASN A 101 31.49 -22.44 -3.62
N THR A 102 30.38 -22.87 -3.03
CA THR A 102 30.30 -24.19 -2.41
C THR A 102 29.04 -24.88 -2.91
N SER A 103 29.30 -26.06 -3.48
CA SER A 103 28.34 -27.03 -3.99
C SER A 103 27.23 -27.33 -2.98
N GLN A 104 25.97 -27.21 -3.40
CA GLN A 104 24.91 -28.20 -3.12
C GLN A 104 23.57 -27.79 -3.79
N ASN A 105 23.03 -28.74 -4.54
CA ASN A 105 21.66 -28.90 -5.04
C ASN A 105 20.74 -27.67 -4.96
N ARG A 106 20.61 -26.94 -6.07
CA ARG A 106 19.48 -26.02 -6.26
C ARG A 106 18.68 -26.45 -7.48
N TYR A 107 17.37 -26.51 -7.29
CA TYR A 107 16.37 -26.63 -8.35
C TYR A 107 16.67 -25.63 -9.48
N PRO A 108 16.47 -26.00 -10.76
CA PRO A 108 16.71 -25.10 -11.87
C PRO A 108 15.72 -23.94 -11.79
N VAL A 109 16.20 -22.76 -11.40
CA VAL A 109 15.44 -21.52 -11.46
C VAL A 109 15.70 -20.93 -12.84
N HIS A 110 14.73 -21.03 -13.74
CA HIS A 110 14.80 -20.38 -15.05
C HIS A 110 14.81 -18.86 -14.84
N PRO A 111 15.76 -18.10 -15.43
CA PRO A 111 15.87 -16.65 -15.24
C PRO A 111 14.66 -15.86 -15.76
N ASP A 112 13.85 -16.46 -16.64
CA ASP A 112 12.65 -15.85 -17.23
C ASP A 112 11.35 -16.21 -16.50
N GLN A 113 11.41 -16.99 -15.41
CA GLN A 113 10.23 -17.41 -14.67
C GLN A 113 10.00 -16.48 -13.46
N PRO A 114 8.79 -15.90 -13.29
CA PRO A 114 8.48 -15.04 -12.15
C PRO A 114 8.69 -15.80 -10.84
N SER A 115 9.21 -15.13 -9.82
CA SER A 115 9.43 -15.77 -8.53
C SER A 115 8.10 -16.30 -7.96
N PRO A 116 8.06 -17.41 -7.19
CA PRO A 116 6.81 -17.96 -6.65
C PRO A 116 5.97 -16.93 -5.88
N HIS A 117 6.62 -15.98 -5.22
CA HIS A 117 5.97 -14.89 -4.51
C HIS A 117 5.49 -13.78 -5.44
N GLU A 118 6.24 -13.44 -6.50
CA GLU A 118 5.74 -12.57 -7.57
C GLU A 118 4.51 -13.18 -8.25
N ALA A 119 4.56 -14.46 -8.57
CA ALA A 119 3.41 -15.21 -9.10
C ALA A 119 2.23 -15.23 -8.12
N TYR A 120 2.47 -15.34 -6.81
CA TYR A 120 1.43 -15.22 -5.79
C TYR A 120 0.78 -13.84 -5.82
N ILE A 121 1.58 -12.76 -5.84
CA ILE A 121 1.06 -11.40 -5.85
C ILE A 121 0.26 -11.16 -7.12
N THR A 122 0.82 -11.48 -8.29
CA THR A 122 0.12 -11.37 -9.57
C THR A 122 -1.18 -12.18 -9.54
N ARG A 123 -1.20 -13.40 -9.01
CA ARG A 123 -2.44 -14.20 -8.93
C ARG A 123 -3.51 -13.61 -8.01
N HIS A 124 -3.12 -13.06 -6.86
CA HIS A 124 -4.04 -12.56 -5.83
C HIS A 124 -4.43 -11.09 -6.01
N VAL A 125 -3.67 -10.34 -6.80
CA VAL A 125 -3.97 -8.96 -7.19
C VAL A 125 -4.66 -8.90 -8.55
N SER A 126 -4.26 -9.74 -9.51
CA SER A 126 -4.77 -9.77 -10.88
C SER A 126 -5.87 -10.82 -11.11
N GLY A 127 -6.64 -11.17 -10.07
CA GLY A 127 -7.54 -12.33 -10.02
C GLY A 127 -8.16 -12.75 -11.36
N THR A 128 -7.96 -14.03 -11.72
CA THR A 128 -8.69 -14.85 -12.72
C THR A 128 -9.80 -14.14 -13.51
N SER A 129 -9.42 -13.28 -14.44
CA SER A 129 -10.25 -12.79 -15.51
C SER A 129 -9.33 -12.13 -16.53
N SER A 130 -9.32 -12.65 -17.74
CA SER A 130 -8.45 -12.25 -18.84
C SER A 130 -8.66 -10.80 -19.32
N ASP A 131 -9.56 -10.02 -18.70
CA ASP A 131 -10.13 -8.84 -19.35
C ASP A 131 -10.27 -7.57 -18.49
N PHE A 132 -9.68 -7.49 -17.30
CA PHE A 132 -9.55 -6.20 -16.61
C PHE A 132 -8.09 -5.93 -16.23
N SER A 133 -7.50 -4.99 -16.96
CA SER A 133 -6.13 -4.54 -16.77
C SER A 133 -5.83 -4.27 -15.29
N MET A 134 -4.67 -4.75 -14.85
CA MET A 134 -4.02 -4.44 -13.57
C MET A 134 -3.86 -2.91 -13.37
N ASP A 135 -4.06 -2.10 -14.41
CA ASP A 135 -4.10 -0.63 -14.43
C ASP A 135 -5.24 0.03 -13.64
N ARG A 136 -6.25 -0.72 -13.17
CA ARG A 136 -7.44 -0.12 -12.52
C ARG A 136 -7.67 -0.47 -11.05
N ALA A 137 -7.01 -1.47 -10.50
CA ALA A 137 -7.29 -1.91 -9.12
C ALA A 137 -6.63 -0.97 -8.09
N VAL A 138 -7.34 0.07 -7.68
CA VAL A 138 -6.91 0.99 -6.62
C VAL A 138 -7.02 0.29 -5.27
N GLY A 139 -5.93 0.29 -4.50
CA GLY A 139 -5.92 -0.37 -3.20
C GLY A 139 -4.55 -0.39 -2.52
N PHE A 140 -4.41 -1.30 -1.55
CA PHE A 140 -3.26 -1.42 -0.68
C PHE A 140 -2.74 -2.85 -0.65
N LEU A 141 -1.41 -3.01 -0.58
CA LEU A 141 -0.77 -4.31 -0.32
C LEU A 141 -0.39 -4.39 1.15
N TRP A 142 -1.19 -5.11 1.93
CA TRP A 142 -0.97 -5.34 3.35
C TRP A 142 -0.05 -6.53 3.59
N SER A 143 0.90 -6.42 4.53
CA SER A 143 1.67 -7.56 5.00
C SER A 143 1.90 -7.51 6.51
N TRP A 144 2.02 -8.67 7.12
CA TRP A 144 2.34 -8.79 8.54
C TRP A 144 3.85 -8.67 8.76
N ASN A 145 4.24 -7.99 9.84
CA ASN A 145 5.61 -7.99 10.31
C ASN A 145 5.86 -9.22 11.19
N HIS A 146 6.42 -10.26 10.59
CA HIS A 146 6.79 -11.48 11.30
C HIS A 146 8.17 -11.45 11.95
N THR A 147 8.95 -10.37 11.78
CA THR A 147 10.31 -10.28 12.35
C THR A 147 10.33 -9.74 13.77
N ILE A 148 9.20 -9.20 14.27
CA ILE A 148 9.07 -8.77 15.66
C ILE A 148 8.99 -9.99 16.59
N SER A 149 10.10 -10.26 17.28
CA SER A 149 10.18 -11.34 18.27
C SER A 149 9.54 -10.91 19.60
N ARG A 150 9.15 -11.90 20.43
CA ARG A 150 8.53 -11.67 21.76
C ARG A 150 9.35 -10.75 22.67
N LYS A 151 10.68 -10.69 22.50
CA LYS A 151 11.57 -9.81 23.29
C LYS A 151 11.39 -8.32 22.99
N TRP A 152 10.95 -7.99 21.77
CA TRP A 152 10.67 -6.63 21.33
C TRP A 152 9.19 -6.26 21.45
N LYS A 153 8.34 -7.23 21.83
CA LYS A 153 6.95 -6.98 22.21
C LYS A 153 6.94 -6.63 23.68
N SER A 154 6.89 -5.34 24.02
CA SER A 154 6.68 -4.94 25.42
C SER A 154 5.33 -5.52 25.90
N LEU A 155 5.33 -6.18 27.07
CA LEU A 155 4.15 -6.81 27.67
C LEU A 155 2.97 -5.83 27.88
N SER A 156 3.24 -4.53 27.88
CA SER A 156 2.27 -3.45 28.11
C SER A 156 1.73 -2.80 26.84
N THR A 157 2.20 -3.19 25.65
CA THR A 157 1.76 -2.61 24.38
C THR A 157 0.89 -3.59 23.59
N SER A 158 -0.13 -3.07 22.89
CA SER A 158 -1.04 -3.77 21.96
C SER A 158 -0.35 -4.64 20.89
N VAL A 159 0.98 -4.55 20.80
CA VAL A 159 1.91 -5.38 20.02
C VAL A 159 1.85 -6.87 20.37
N GLY A 160 1.42 -7.22 21.59
CA GLY A 160 1.26 -8.60 22.05
C GLY A 160 -0.09 -9.26 21.73
N ASP A 161 -1.13 -8.47 21.44
CA ASP A 161 -2.49 -8.98 21.24
C ASP A 161 -2.73 -9.34 19.77
N GLU A 162 -2.70 -10.64 19.45
CA GLU A 162 -2.99 -11.13 18.10
C GLU A 162 -4.41 -10.78 17.65
N ASN A 163 -5.35 -10.60 18.59
CA ASN A 163 -6.72 -10.20 18.25
C ASN A 163 -6.76 -8.72 17.82
N PHE A 164 -5.96 -7.86 18.44
CA PHE A 164 -5.87 -6.46 18.03
C PHE A 164 -5.43 -6.33 16.57
N HIS A 165 -4.39 -7.05 16.16
CA HIS A 165 -3.93 -7.03 14.77
C HIS A 165 -4.98 -7.50 13.78
N LYS A 166 -5.70 -8.58 14.11
CA LYS A 166 -6.84 -9.06 13.31
C LYS A 166 -7.96 -8.03 13.22
N ARG A 167 -8.25 -7.31 14.32
CA ARG A 167 -9.25 -6.25 14.35
C ARG A 167 -8.85 -5.06 13.48
N ILE A 168 -7.59 -4.63 13.48
CA ILE A 168 -7.13 -3.53 12.63
C ILE A 168 -7.32 -3.87 11.15
N ILE A 169 -6.82 -5.02 10.69
CA ILE A 169 -6.95 -5.36 9.26
C ILE A 169 -8.43 -5.51 8.86
N GLN A 170 -9.27 -6.04 9.76
CA GLN A 170 -10.70 -6.16 9.49
C GLN A 170 -11.37 -4.78 9.41
N ASP A 171 -11.04 -3.87 10.33
CA ASP A 171 -11.58 -2.51 10.31
C ASP A 171 -11.11 -1.74 9.08
N PHE A 172 -9.83 -1.90 8.70
CA PHE A 172 -9.26 -1.30 7.51
C PHE A 172 -9.95 -1.80 6.23
N LYS A 173 -10.21 -3.11 6.12
CA LYS A 173 -10.99 -3.69 5.02
C LYS A 173 -12.41 -3.15 4.97
N ASN A 174 -13.11 -3.11 6.11
CA ASN A 174 -14.47 -2.58 6.18
C ASN A 174 -14.50 -1.10 5.80
N PHE A 175 -13.52 -0.32 6.24
CA PHE A 175 -13.36 1.07 5.89
C PHE A 175 -13.15 1.24 4.38
N CYS A 176 -12.19 0.54 3.78
CA CYS A 176 -11.90 0.65 2.34
C CYS A 176 -13.05 0.18 1.44
N ALA A 177 -13.90 -0.73 1.94
CA ALA A 177 -15.14 -1.16 1.27
C ALA A 177 -16.35 -0.23 1.55
N ASN A 178 -16.10 0.97 2.08
CA ASN A 178 -17.11 1.97 2.44
C ASN A 178 -18.25 1.44 3.34
N ARG A 179 -17.97 0.49 4.24
CA ARG A 179 -18.98 0.05 5.21
C ARG A 179 -19.43 1.21 6.09
N ASP A 180 -20.74 1.28 6.30
CA ASP A 180 -21.42 2.33 7.07
C ASP A 180 -21.11 3.76 6.56
N ASN A 181 -20.80 3.90 5.26
CA ASN A 181 -20.40 5.16 4.61
C ASN A 181 -19.16 5.82 5.23
N ARG A 182 -18.34 5.06 5.96
CA ARG A 182 -17.18 5.63 6.67
C ARG A 182 -16.14 6.24 5.73
N LEU A 183 -15.92 5.62 4.57
CA LEU A 183 -14.97 6.13 3.58
C LEU A 183 -15.50 7.40 2.93
N LYS A 184 -16.78 7.41 2.56
CA LYS A 184 -17.46 8.59 2.02
C LYS A 184 -17.41 9.78 2.98
N HIS A 185 -17.79 9.59 4.24
CA HIS A 185 -17.73 10.67 5.23
C HIS A 185 -16.29 11.17 5.46
N PHE A 186 -15.30 10.27 5.41
CA PHE A 186 -13.90 10.67 5.51
C PHE A 186 -13.47 11.52 4.32
N TRP A 187 -13.82 11.11 3.09
CA TRP A 187 -13.58 11.88 1.88
C TRP A 187 -14.17 13.29 1.95
N GLU A 188 -15.43 13.41 2.37
CA GLU A 188 -16.11 14.70 2.57
C GLU A 188 -15.36 15.57 3.59
N SER A 189 -14.93 14.98 4.71
CA SER A 189 -14.16 15.70 5.73
C SER A 189 -12.80 16.20 5.23
N CYS A 190 -12.14 15.45 4.34
CA CYS A 190 -10.90 15.88 3.68
C CYS A 190 -11.16 17.09 2.77
N TRP A 191 -12.30 17.13 2.11
CA TRP A 191 -12.70 18.23 1.25
C TRP A 191 -13.01 19.50 2.03
N GLU A 192 -13.74 19.40 3.13
CA GLU A 192 -13.99 20.52 4.03
C GLU A 192 -12.69 21.12 4.59
N LEU A 193 -11.71 20.27 4.92
CA LEU A 193 -10.42 20.72 5.42
C LEU A 193 -9.67 21.55 4.37
N LYS A 194 -9.67 21.10 3.11
CA LYS A 194 -9.13 21.85 1.96
C LYS A 194 -9.76 23.25 1.88
N GLU A 195 -11.08 23.33 1.91
CA GLU A 195 -11.80 24.61 1.81
C GLU A 195 -11.43 25.57 2.95
N LYS A 196 -11.38 25.08 4.19
CA LYS A 196 -10.98 25.87 5.37
C LYS A 196 -9.53 26.36 5.29
N THR A 197 -8.62 25.57 4.70
CA THR A 197 -7.23 26.01 4.51
C THR A 197 -7.08 27.06 3.40
N CYS A 198 -7.85 26.96 2.31
CA CYS A 198 -7.81 27.94 1.22
C CYS A 198 -8.32 29.32 1.66
N ILE A 199 -9.38 29.40 2.46
CA ILE A 199 -9.91 30.67 2.99
C ILE A 199 -8.89 31.38 3.91
N LYS A 200 -8.04 30.60 4.59
CA LYS A 200 -7.05 31.12 5.54
C LYS A 200 -5.78 31.65 4.87
N ASP A 201 -5.48 31.24 3.63
CA ASP A 201 -4.40 31.83 2.83
C ASP A 201 -4.83 33.16 2.22
N ASP A 202 -6.05 33.26 1.72
CA ASP A 202 -6.59 34.50 1.14
C ASP A 202 -6.69 35.64 2.19
N SER A 203 -6.85 35.28 3.47
CA SER A 203 -6.84 36.23 4.59
C SER A 203 -5.43 36.67 5.04
N ARG A 204 -4.36 36.00 4.58
CA ARG A 204 -2.97 36.29 4.94
C ARG A 204 -2.26 37.19 3.93
N ASP A 205 -2.75 37.27 2.70
CA ASP A 205 -2.21 38.15 1.65
C ASP A 205 -2.78 39.58 1.68
N VAL A 206 -3.65 39.90 2.65
CA VAL A 206 -4.25 41.24 2.86
C VAL A 206 -3.67 41.96 4.10
N LYS A 207 -2.45 41.60 4.53
CA LYS A 207 -1.74 42.30 5.62
C LYS A 207 -0.31 42.68 5.27
#